data_AF-A0A1U8Q6Q6-F1
#
_entry.id   AF-A0A1U8Q6Q6-F1
#
_cell.length_a   1.000
_cell.length_b   1.000
_cell.length_c   1.000
_cell.angle_alpha   90.00
_cell.angle_beta   90.00
_cell.angle_gamma   90.00
#
_symmetry.space_group_name_H-M   'P 1'
#
loop_
_entity.id
_entity.type
_entity.pdbx_description
1 polymer ?
#
loop_
_entity_poly.entity_id
_entity_poly.type
_entity_poly.pdbx_seq_one_letter_code
_entity_poly.pdbx_strand_id
1 'polypeptide(L)'
;MSTRFVGCLLLAFILVEGSLAFTFSSKLIHRFSEEAKAYRGRRNRELLRSWPRWRSMKYYQLLVSSDLQRQEMKRGPQYQFLFPSEGSNTMSFGNDLGWLHYTWIDIGTPNISFMVALDTGSDLLWVPCDCIQCAPFHASYYNGLDKDLSEYNPSGSSTSKHVNCSHELCELGLNCKSPKQPCPYIVNYYSENTSSSGLLVQDTLHLASSSDHMSQNVVQVPVIMGCGRKQSGRCLDGIAPDGVMGLGLGDISIPSFIAKTGLIRNSFSICFGDDDSGRIFFGDQGFATQQSTPFLPLEGKYITYIVGVEGCCIGNSCLHQTGFQAQIDSGSSFTFLPDEVYQKVVTEFDRQVNATRSYKGSLLDYCYEPSTSQGLLNIPAVILMFAPNNSFVVHNPTIFIYANQDVVGFCLAIQRTEGNFGVIGQNFMTGYRLVFDRENLKLGWSRSNCQDLTDGRSIPLTPPPYDRPENPLPTNEQQRTPNGRAVAPAVAGRAPVKSAASRLLGIPHCLRVRLLLLLLLLICLFVSAV
;
A
#
# COMPACT_ATOMS: atom_id res chain seq x y z
N MET A 1 22.06 -44.08 -54.45
CA MET A 1 21.76 -43.01 -53.46
C MET A 1 22.20 -43.31 -52.03
N SER A 2 22.63 -44.53 -51.67
CA SER A 2 22.89 -44.92 -50.27
C SER A 2 24.23 -44.41 -49.67
N THR A 3 25.34 -44.41 -50.42
CA THR A 3 26.66 -44.09 -49.85
C THR A 3 26.91 -42.61 -49.59
N ARG A 4 26.33 -41.71 -50.40
CA ARG A 4 26.45 -40.25 -50.17
C ARG A 4 25.60 -39.76 -48.99
N PHE A 5 24.51 -40.46 -48.66
CA PHE A 5 23.61 -40.08 -47.57
C PHE A 5 24.17 -40.48 -46.19
N VAL A 6 24.81 -41.65 -46.11
CA VAL A 6 25.52 -42.10 -44.88
C VAL A 6 26.72 -41.20 -44.58
N GLY A 7 27.43 -40.73 -45.61
CA GLY A 7 28.51 -39.74 -45.45
C GLY A 7 28.03 -38.42 -44.86
N CYS A 8 26.89 -37.89 -45.32
CA CYS A 8 26.31 -36.66 -44.77
C CYS A 8 25.80 -36.82 -43.33
N LEU A 9 25.28 -38.00 -42.96
CA LEU A 9 24.82 -38.31 -41.61
C LEU A 9 25.99 -38.44 -40.61
N LEU A 10 27.11 -39.03 -41.04
CA LEU A 10 28.34 -39.08 -40.24
C LEU A 10 28.97 -37.69 -40.06
N LEU A 11 28.99 -36.86 -41.11
CA LEU A 11 29.43 -35.46 -41.01
C LEU A 11 28.52 -34.62 -40.09
N ALA A 12 27.21 -34.86 -40.13
CA ALA A 12 26.27 -34.22 -39.19
C ALA A 12 26.50 -34.67 -37.74
N PHE A 13 26.81 -35.94 -37.50
CA PHE A 13 27.17 -36.45 -36.17
C PHE A 13 28.47 -35.81 -35.63
N ILE A 14 29.49 -35.67 -36.48
CA ILE A 14 30.77 -35.04 -36.11
C ILE A 14 30.59 -33.53 -35.86
N LEU A 15 29.75 -32.85 -36.65
CA LEU A 15 29.43 -31.44 -36.44
C LEU A 15 28.59 -31.19 -35.17
N VAL A 16 27.79 -32.18 -34.72
CA VAL A 16 27.05 -32.09 -33.45
C VAL A 16 27.97 -32.35 -32.24
N GLU A 17 28.99 -33.19 -32.35
CA GLU A 17 30.01 -33.36 -31.30
C GLU A 17 30.98 -32.16 -31.19
N GLY A 18 31.10 -31.34 -32.23
CA GLY A 18 31.92 -30.13 -32.25
C GLY A 18 31.32 -28.90 -31.57
N SER A 19 30.28 -29.04 -30.73
CA SER A 19 29.77 -27.92 -29.94
C SER A 19 30.68 -27.69 -28.74
N LEU A 20 31.75 -26.90 -28.96
CA LEU A 20 32.54 -26.30 -27.90
C LEU A 20 31.59 -25.60 -26.93
N ALA A 21 31.38 -26.22 -25.77
CA ALA A 21 30.76 -25.56 -24.64
C ALA A 21 31.67 -24.41 -24.24
N PHE A 22 31.37 -23.20 -24.70
CA PHE A 22 32.01 -21.99 -24.21
C PHE A 22 31.66 -21.88 -22.72
N THR A 23 32.58 -22.38 -21.90
CA THR A 23 32.49 -22.25 -20.46
C THR A 23 32.97 -20.83 -20.17
N PHE A 24 32.05 -19.89 -20.00
CA PHE A 24 32.38 -18.58 -19.45
C PHE A 24 32.83 -18.76 -18.01
N SER A 25 34.13 -18.98 -17.82
CA SER A 25 34.76 -18.94 -16.51
C SER A 25 35.11 -17.48 -16.21
N SER A 26 34.40 -16.88 -15.26
CA SER A 26 34.84 -15.63 -14.66
C SER A 26 35.61 -15.95 -13.39
N LYS A 27 36.86 -15.48 -13.31
CA LYS A 27 37.61 -15.57 -12.05
C LYS A 27 36.97 -14.61 -11.06
N LEU A 28 36.38 -15.14 -10.00
CA LEU A 28 35.85 -14.34 -8.90
C LEU A 28 37.04 -13.80 -8.10
N ILE A 29 37.43 -12.56 -8.42
CA ILE A 29 38.51 -11.86 -7.73
C ILE A 29 37.88 -11.09 -6.58
N HIS A 30 38.30 -11.40 -5.34
CA HIS A 30 37.84 -10.68 -4.17
C HIS A 30 38.16 -9.18 -4.33
N ARG A 31 37.18 -8.30 -4.10
CA ARG A 31 37.30 -6.85 -4.35
C ARG A 31 38.48 -6.19 -3.60
N PHE A 32 38.92 -6.78 -2.48
CA PHE A 32 40.06 -6.32 -1.67
C PHE A 32 41.35 -7.13 -1.89
N SER A 33 41.37 -8.07 -2.84
CA SER A 33 42.60 -8.79 -3.21
C SER A 33 43.63 -7.85 -3.85
N GLU A 34 44.90 -8.22 -3.77
CA GLU A 34 45.98 -7.46 -4.42
C GLU A 34 45.77 -7.42 -5.94
N GLU A 35 45.20 -8.48 -6.51
CA GLU A 35 44.83 -8.56 -7.93
C GLU A 35 43.77 -7.51 -8.32
N ALA A 36 42.72 -7.32 -7.50
CA ALA A 36 41.69 -6.31 -7.75
C ALA A 36 42.23 -4.87 -7.60
N LYS A 37 43.10 -4.64 -6.63
CA LYS A 37 43.76 -3.34 -6.40
C LYS A 37 44.66 -2.98 -7.58
N ALA A 38 45.44 -3.93 -8.09
CA ALA A 38 46.31 -3.74 -9.24
C ALA A 38 45.54 -3.41 -10.52
N TYR A 39 44.39 -4.06 -10.74
CA TYR A 39 43.56 -3.82 -11.93
C TYR A 39 42.92 -2.43 -11.95
N ARG A 40 42.40 -1.95 -10.81
CA ARG A 40 41.79 -0.59 -10.72
C ARG A 40 42.83 0.53 -10.64
N GLY A 41 44.00 0.27 -10.08
CA GLY A 41 45.11 1.23 -10.05
C GLY A 41 45.64 1.62 -11.43
N ARG A 42 45.45 0.76 -12.44
CA ARG A 42 45.76 1.08 -13.84
C ARG A 42 44.77 2.04 -14.49
N ARG A 43 43.51 2.10 -14.03
CA ARG A 43 42.45 2.91 -14.64
C ARG A 43 42.33 4.31 -14.05
N ASN A 44 42.75 4.53 -12.80
CA ASN A 44 42.72 5.85 -12.18
C ASN A 44 43.67 5.91 -10.96
N ARG A 45 44.79 6.66 -11.06
CA ARG A 45 45.85 6.68 -10.02
C ARG A 45 45.43 7.36 -8.71
N GLU A 46 44.39 8.20 -8.70
CA GLU A 46 43.92 8.89 -7.49
C GLU A 46 43.16 7.99 -6.51
N LEU A 47 42.57 6.89 -6.98
CA LEU A 47 41.78 5.98 -6.15
C LEU A 47 42.61 4.98 -5.32
N LEU A 48 43.94 4.91 -5.51
CA LEU A 48 44.78 4.04 -4.67
C LEU A 48 44.94 4.59 -3.24
N ARG A 49 44.76 5.90 -3.04
CA ARG A 49 44.97 6.56 -1.74
C ARG A 49 43.77 6.46 -0.79
N SER A 50 42.61 6.03 -1.26
CA SER A 50 41.38 5.99 -0.44
C SER A 50 41.03 4.61 0.12
N TRP A 51 41.78 3.56 -0.21
CA TRP A 51 41.46 2.21 0.27
C TRP A 51 41.90 2.00 1.71
N PRO A 52 40.97 1.74 2.64
CA PRO A 52 41.31 1.59 4.03
C PRO A 52 42.14 0.32 4.24
N ARG A 53 43.11 0.41 5.15
CA ARG A 53 43.95 -0.74 5.53
C ARG A 53 43.05 -1.89 5.99
N TRP A 54 43.38 -3.12 5.57
CA TRP A 54 42.64 -4.33 5.94
C TRP A 54 42.45 -4.40 7.47
N ARG A 55 41.21 -4.69 7.91
CA ARG A 55 40.77 -4.68 9.33
C ARG A 55 40.87 -3.35 10.08
N SER A 56 41.05 -2.22 9.41
CA SER A 56 40.90 -0.91 10.05
C SER A 56 39.42 -0.55 10.27
N MET A 57 39.14 0.41 11.16
CA MET A 57 37.77 0.91 11.37
C MET A 57 37.15 1.44 10.06
N LYS A 58 37.93 2.17 9.26
CA LYS A 58 37.51 2.64 7.93
C LYS A 58 37.18 1.49 6.97
N TYR A 59 37.85 0.34 7.10
CA TYR A 59 37.56 -0.85 6.29
C TYR A 59 36.22 -1.48 6.65
N TYR A 60 35.91 -1.59 7.95
CA TYR A 60 34.60 -2.05 8.40
C TYR A 60 33.48 -1.06 8.07
N GLN A 61 33.72 0.24 8.21
CA GLN A 61 32.76 1.27 7.76
C GLN A 61 32.45 1.16 6.26
N LEU A 62 33.47 0.92 5.42
CA LEU A 62 33.29 0.75 3.97
C LEU A 62 32.58 -0.57 3.62
N LEU A 63 32.77 -1.62 4.43
CA LEU A 63 32.04 -2.88 4.31
C LEU A 63 30.57 -2.70 4.66
N VAL A 64 30.28 -2.10 5.82
CA VAL A 64 28.91 -1.80 6.27
C VAL A 64 28.22 -0.89 5.25
N SER A 65 28.86 0.18 4.77
CA SER A 65 28.27 1.04 3.74
C SER A 65 28.04 0.30 2.42
N SER A 66 28.94 -0.60 2.02
CA SER A 66 28.77 -1.39 0.79
C SER A 66 27.74 -2.52 0.93
N ASP A 67 27.50 -3.01 2.15
CA ASP A 67 26.50 -4.04 2.44
C ASP A 67 25.12 -3.41 2.61
N LEU A 68 25.02 -2.23 3.24
CA LEU A 68 23.83 -1.37 3.20
C LEU A 68 23.50 -1.00 1.75
N GLN A 69 24.48 -0.51 0.97
CA GLN A 69 24.27 -0.20 -0.44
C GLN A 69 23.91 -1.46 -1.26
N ARG A 70 24.36 -2.66 -0.85
CA ARG A 70 23.95 -3.93 -1.50
C ARG A 70 22.56 -4.39 -1.08
N GLN A 71 22.14 -4.11 0.15
CA GLN A 71 20.77 -4.31 0.60
C GLN A 71 19.83 -3.33 -0.10
N GLU A 72 20.23 -2.09 -0.30
CA GLU A 72 19.54 -1.07 -1.10
C GLU A 72 19.57 -1.39 -2.61
N MET A 73 20.61 -2.09 -3.10
CA MET A 73 20.70 -2.61 -4.47
C MET A 73 20.00 -3.98 -4.67
N LYS A 74 19.22 -4.48 -3.71
CA LYS A 74 18.09 -5.34 -4.09
C LYS A 74 17.27 -4.50 -5.07
N ARG A 75 17.20 -4.94 -6.34
CA ARG A 75 16.64 -4.21 -7.49
C ARG A 75 15.61 -3.17 -7.04
N GLY A 76 15.79 -1.91 -7.46
CA GLY A 76 14.74 -0.89 -7.29
C GLY A 76 13.39 -1.43 -7.78
N PRO A 77 12.27 -0.86 -7.29
CA PRO A 77 10.94 -1.44 -7.47
C PRO A 77 10.71 -1.80 -8.94
N GLN A 78 10.22 -3.02 -9.16
CA GLN A 78 9.97 -3.54 -10.52
C GLN A 78 8.84 -2.76 -11.20
N TYR A 79 7.86 -2.30 -10.41
CA TYR A 79 6.73 -1.50 -10.87
C TYR A 79 6.71 -0.17 -10.12
N GLN A 80 6.35 0.91 -10.82
CA GLN A 80 6.18 2.22 -10.18
C GLN A 80 4.98 2.20 -9.22
N PHE A 81 3.86 1.63 -9.67
CA PHE A 81 2.68 1.37 -8.86
C PHE A 81 1.95 0.12 -9.34
N LEU A 82 1.23 -0.51 -8.42
CA LEU A 82 0.27 -1.59 -8.67
C LEU A 82 -1.12 -1.13 -8.24
N PHE A 83 -2.15 -1.74 -8.82
CA PHE A 83 -3.55 -1.52 -8.45
C PHE A 83 -4.32 -2.85 -8.58
N PRO A 84 -5.55 -2.98 -8.05
CA PRO A 84 -6.37 -4.18 -8.26
C PRO A 84 -6.51 -4.57 -9.74
N SER A 85 -6.62 -5.86 -10.05
CA SER A 85 -6.75 -6.32 -11.45
C SER A 85 -7.98 -5.77 -12.16
N GLU A 86 -9.06 -5.50 -11.43
CA GLU A 86 -10.30 -4.89 -11.92
C GLU A 86 -10.16 -3.38 -12.19
N GLY A 87 -8.98 -2.80 -11.92
CA GLY A 87 -8.67 -1.40 -12.15
C GLY A 87 -8.36 -0.65 -10.85
N SER A 88 -7.84 0.58 -11.01
CA SER A 88 -7.52 1.45 -9.87
C SER A 88 -8.74 2.20 -9.32
N ASN A 89 -9.89 2.12 -10.00
CA ASN A 89 -11.05 2.92 -9.66
C ASN A 89 -11.63 2.50 -8.32
N THR A 90 -12.06 3.50 -7.55
CA THR A 90 -12.85 3.31 -6.34
C THR A 90 -14.16 4.05 -6.50
N MET A 91 -15.17 3.62 -5.74
CA MET A 91 -16.52 4.19 -5.82
C MET A 91 -17.15 4.28 -4.43
N SER A 92 -18.00 5.28 -4.22
CA SER A 92 -18.85 5.42 -3.04
C SER A 92 -20.31 5.18 -3.42
N PHE A 93 -21.06 4.54 -2.52
CA PHE A 93 -22.49 4.28 -2.67
C PHE A 93 -23.33 5.13 -1.71
N GLY A 94 -22.72 6.16 -1.10
CA GLY A 94 -23.40 7.06 -0.17
C GLY A 94 -24.17 6.31 0.92
N ASN A 95 -25.44 6.67 1.12
CA ASN A 95 -26.28 6.06 2.15
C ASN A 95 -26.45 4.53 2.01
N ASP A 96 -26.44 4.00 0.79
CA ASP A 96 -26.77 2.60 0.55
C ASP A 96 -25.75 1.64 1.17
N LEU A 97 -24.47 2.04 1.22
CA LEU A 97 -23.40 1.27 1.88
C LEU A 97 -22.63 2.13 2.90
N GLY A 98 -23.30 3.05 3.59
CA GLY A 98 -22.72 3.75 4.75
C GLY A 98 -21.53 4.67 4.46
N TRP A 99 -21.49 5.28 3.27
CA TRP A 99 -20.55 6.34 2.87
C TRP A 99 -19.08 5.92 2.99
N LEU A 100 -18.78 4.69 2.58
CA LEU A 100 -17.42 4.21 2.39
C LEU A 100 -17.05 4.21 0.91
N HIS A 101 -15.74 4.20 0.65
CA HIS A 101 -15.20 3.93 -0.67
C HIS A 101 -14.82 2.47 -0.82
N TYR A 102 -15.17 1.91 -1.97
CA TYR A 102 -14.99 0.51 -2.32
C TYR A 102 -14.11 0.36 -3.54
N THR A 103 -13.44 -0.78 -3.63
CA THR A 103 -12.76 -1.21 -4.85
C THR A 103 -13.06 -2.68 -5.14
N TRP A 104 -13.01 -3.06 -6.41
CA TRP A 104 -13.12 -4.45 -6.80
C TRP A 104 -11.74 -5.10 -6.73
N ILE A 105 -11.66 -6.27 -6.08
CA ILE A 105 -10.47 -7.11 -6.06
C ILE A 105 -10.78 -8.52 -6.50
N ASP A 106 -9.78 -9.19 -7.05
CA ASP A 106 -9.87 -10.58 -7.46
C ASP A 106 -9.06 -11.49 -6.54
N ILE A 107 -9.69 -12.57 -6.08
CA ILE A 107 -9.08 -13.55 -5.18
C ILE A 107 -9.27 -14.96 -5.72
N GLY A 108 -8.23 -15.79 -5.61
CA GLY A 108 -8.29 -17.24 -5.84
C GLY A 108 -7.86 -17.69 -7.24
N THR A 109 -7.88 -19.01 -7.46
CA THR A 109 -7.59 -19.64 -8.76
C THR A 109 -8.60 -20.76 -9.08
N PRO A 110 -9.59 -20.54 -9.97
CA PRO A 110 -9.85 -19.31 -10.73
C PRO A 110 -10.20 -18.13 -9.84
N ASN A 111 -10.00 -16.91 -10.33
CA ASN A 111 -10.30 -15.69 -9.58
C ASN A 111 -11.80 -15.42 -9.51
N ILE A 112 -12.23 -14.85 -8.39
CA ILE A 112 -13.57 -14.34 -8.14
C ILE A 112 -13.43 -12.90 -7.61
N SER A 113 -14.30 -12.01 -8.06
CA SER A 113 -14.25 -10.60 -7.72
C SER A 113 -15.09 -10.28 -6.47
N PHE A 114 -14.54 -9.44 -5.60
CA PHE A 114 -15.16 -8.97 -4.36
C PHE A 114 -15.09 -7.44 -4.29
N MET A 115 -16.19 -6.81 -3.88
CA MET A 115 -16.28 -5.36 -3.67
C MET A 115 -15.99 -4.98 -2.22
N VAL A 116 -14.75 -4.63 -1.93
CA VAL A 116 -14.27 -4.43 -0.56
C VAL A 116 -14.19 -2.97 -0.18
N ALA A 117 -14.63 -2.64 1.05
CA ALA A 117 -14.46 -1.31 1.61
C ALA A 117 -12.99 -1.03 1.91
N LEU A 118 -12.51 0.18 1.61
CA LEU A 118 -11.13 0.59 1.85
C LEU A 118 -10.96 1.15 3.27
N ASP A 119 -10.22 0.43 4.11
CA ASP A 119 -10.13 0.74 5.53
C ASP A 119 -8.68 0.91 5.99
N THR A 120 -8.23 2.15 6.14
CA THR A 120 -6.91 2.48 6.71
C THR A 120 -6.89 2.42 8.24
N GLY A 121 -8.06 2.24 8.88
CA GLY A 121 -8.22 2.05 10.31
C GLY A 121 -8.04 0.61 10.79
N SER A 122 -8.01 -0.38 9.89
CA SER A 122 -7.79 -1.80 10.22
C SER A 122 -6.76 -2.49 9.32
N ASP A 123 -6.25 -3.63 9.76
CA ASP A 123 -5.18 -4.36 9.07
C ASP A 123 -5.67 -5.51 8.18
N LEU A 124 -6.71 -6.25 8.59
CA LEU A 124 -7.07 -7.51 7.96
C LEU A 124 -7.98 -7.32 6.74
N LEU A 125 -7.60 -7.89 5.58
CA LEU A 125 -8.56 -8.19 4.51
C LEU A 125 -9.47 -9.34 4.95
N TRP A 126 -10.78 -9.19 4.85
CA TRP A 126 -11.71 -10.31 4.96
C TRP A 126 -12.83 -10.20 3.94
N VAL A 127 -13.34 -11.36 3.50
CA VAL A 127 -14.45 -11.49 2.56
C VAL A 127 -15.47 -12.51 3.09
N PRO A 128 -16.76 -12.42 2.73
CA PRO A 128 -17.74 -13.45 3.05
C PRO A 128 -17.30 -14.80 2.51
N CYS A 129 -17.39 -15.83 3.34
CA CYS A 129 -16.84 -17.15 3.01
C CYS A 129 -17.51 -18.23 3.83
N ASP A 130 -17.87 -19.36 3.21
CA ASP A 130 -18.60 -20.48 3.84
C ASP A 130 -19.66 -19.98 4.85
N CYS A 131 -20.52 -19.10 4.34
CA CYS A 131 -21.30 -18.16 5.12
C CYS A 131 -22.30 -18.89 6.03
N ILE A 132 -22.24 -18.55 7.31
CA ILE A 132 -23.23 -18.98 8.32
C ILE A 132 -24.20 -17.83 8.59
N GLN A 133 -23.68 -16.61 8.69
CA GLN A 133 -24.44 -15.39 8.94
C GLN A 133 -23.71 -14.21 8.29
N CYS A 134 -24.19 -13.73 7.15
CA CYS A 134 -23.59 -12.62 6.41
C CYS A 134 -24.69 -11.72 5.84
N ALA A 135 -24.29 -10.57 5.35
CA ALA A 135 -25.15 -9.69 4.56
C ALA A 135 -25.65 -10.41 3.28
N PRO A 136 -26.79 -9.98 2.72
CA PRO A 136 -27.30 -10.52 1.46
C PRO A 136 -26.31 -10.33 0.31
N PHE A 137 -26.24 -11.29 -0.62
CA PHE A 137 -25.33 -11.20 -1.78
C PHE A 137 -26.01 -10.70 -3.07
N HIS A 138 -27.34 -10.71 -3.13
CA HIS A 138 -28.07 -10.27 -4.31
C HIS A 138 -28.06 -8.75 -4.42
N ALA A 139 -27.70 -8.25 -5.61
CA ALA A 139 -27.65 -6.81 -5.92
C ALA A 139 -28.98 -6.12 -5.64
N SER A 140 -30.11 -6.81 -5.85
CA SER A 140 -31.46 -6.28 -5.61
C SER A 140 -31.75 -5.88 -4.16
N TYR A 141 -30.92 -6.31 -3.21
CA TYR A 141 -31.02 -5.87 -1.82
C TYR A 141 -30.42 -4.47 -1.60
N TYR A 142 -29.56 -4.01 -2.50
CA TYR A 142 -28.82 -2.76 -2.39
C TYR A 142 -29.21 -1.82 -3.52
N ASN A 143 -29.66 -0.62 -3.19
CA ASN A 143 -29.84 0.37 -4.24
C ASN A 143 -28.45 0.79 -4.74
N GLY A 144 -28.28 0.88 -6.06
CA GLY A 144 -27.02 1.31 -6.67
C GLY A 144 -26.03 0.20 -7.03
N LEU A 145 -26.26 -1.06 -6.63
CA LEU A 145 -25.49 -2.20 -7.15
C LEU A 145 -26.09 -2.74 -8.45
N ASP A 146 -25.24 -2.92 -9.45
CA ASP A 146 -25.59 -3.44 -10.78
C ASP A 146 -25.20 -4.92 -10.97
N LYS A 147 -24.45 -5.49 -10.02
CA LYS A 147 -23.92 -6.86 -10.06
C LYS A 147 -24.04 -7.52 -8.69
N ASP A 148 -24.37 -8.82 -8.69
CA ASP A 148 -24.37 -9.65 -7.49
C ASP A 148 -22.98 -9.74 -6.85
N LEU A 149 -22.96 -9.79 -5.52
CA LEU A 149 -21.78 -9.95 -4.69
C LEU A 149 -21.36 -11.42 -4.61
N SER A 150 -20.14 -11.67 -4.11
CA SER A 150 -19.54 -12.99 -4.15
C SER A 150 -19.45 -13.64 -2.77
N GLU A 151 -19.45 -14.97 -2.75
CA GLU A 151 -19.08 -15.76 -1.57
C GLU A 151 -17.82 -16.55 -1.89
N TYR A 152 -16.77 -16.36 -1.09
CA TYR A 152 -15.51 -17.08 -1.28
C TYR A 152 -15.66 -18.52 -0.78
N ASN A 153 -15.31 -19.49 -1.65
CA ASN A 153 -15.25 -20.91 -1.30
C ASN A 153 -13.77 -21.37 -1.32
N PRO A 154 -13.16 -21.66 -0.16
CA PRO A 154 -11.78 -22.13 -0.09
C PRO A 154 -11.55 -23.40 -0.92
N SER A 155 -12.51 -24.32 -0.96
CA SER A 155 -12.41 -25.57 -1.72
C SER A 155 -12.53 -25.36 -3.23
N GLY A 156 -13.07 -24.20 -3.67
CA GLY A 156 -13.22 -23.82 -5.07
C GLY A 156 -11.95 -23.23 -5.68
N SER A 157 -10.97 -22.83 -4.86
CA SER A 157 -9.72 -22.22 -5.31
C SER A 157 -8.54 -23.19 -5.16
N SER A 158 -7.87 -23.49 -6.27
CA SER A 158 -6.70 -24.38 -6.31
C SER A 158 -5.46 -23.84 -5.58
N THR A 159 -5.44 -22.54 -5.28
CA THR A 159 -4.36 -21.86 -4.55
C THR A 159 -4.68 -21.62 -3.06
N SER A 160 -5.89 -21.93 -2.62
CA SER A 160 -6.34 -21.75 -1.24
C SER A 160 -5.62 -22.69 -0.27
N LYS A 161 -5.25 -22.17 0.89
CA LYS A 161 -4.63 -22.93 1.99
C LYS A 161 -5.11 -22.41 3.33
N HIS A 162 -5.47 -23.30 4.25
CA HIS A 162 -5.73 -22.90 5.63
C HIS A 162 -4.46 -22.38 6.30
N VAL A 163 -4.61 -21.30 7.06
CA VAL A 163 -3.56 -20.81 7.95
C VAL A 163 -3.71 -21.54 9.29
N ASN A 164 -2.63 -22.15 9.77
CA ASN A 164 -2.64 -22.90 11.03
C ASN A 164 -2.43 -21.96 12.22
N CYS A 165 -2.86 -22.37 13.42
CA CYS A 165 -2.68 -21.61 14.65
C CYS A 165 -1.21 -21.39 15.06
N SER A 166 -0.28 -22.21 14.55
CA SER A 166 1.16 -22.00 14.74
C SER A 166 1.75 -20.92 13.84
N HIS A 167 0.97 -20.34 12.92
CA HIS A 167 1.45 -19.31 12.01
C HIS A 167 1.69 -18.01 12.77
N GLU A 168 2.76 -17.28 12.44
CA GLU A 168 3.17 -16.06 13.16
C GLU A 168 2.11 -14.95 13.12
N LEU A 169 1.36 -14.87 12.02
CA LEU A 169 0.26 -13.92 11.82
C LEU A 169 -1.09 -14.38 12.41
N CYS A 170 -1.13 -15.51 13.13
CA CYS A 170 -2.32 -15.97 13.82
C CYS A 170 -2.39 -15.38 15.24
N GLU A 171 -2.99 -14.20 15.39
CA GLU A 171 -3.07 -13.50 16.68
C GLU A 171 -3.80 -14.33 17.75
N LEU A 172 -4.86 -15.04 17.37
CA LEU A 172 -5.63 -15.91 18.26
C LEU A 172 -5.08 -17.34 18.33
N GLY A 173 -3.86 -17.59 17.83
CA GLY A 173 -3.27 -18.93 17.78
C GLY A 173 -3.14 -19.59 19.17
N LEU A 174 -2.95 -18.78 20.21
CA LEU A 174 -2.90 -19.23 21.61
C LEU A 174 -4.23 -19.77 22.13
N ASN A 175 -5.35 -19.39 21.50
CA ASN A 175 -6.68 -19.87 21.87
C ASN A 175 -7.02 -21.22 21.21
N CYS A 176 -6.14 -21.75 20.36
CA CYS A 176 -6.36 -23.02 19.67
C CYS A 176 -5.97 -24.22 20.54
N LYS A 177 -6.70 -25.33 20.36
CA LYS A 177 -6.40 -26.59 21.07
C LYS A 177 -5.16 -27.30 20.51
N SER A 178 -4.79 -27.01 19.27
CA SER A 178 -3.66 -27.62 18.57
C SER A 178 -2.98 -26.63 17.64
N PRO A 179 -1.64 -26.64 17.52
CA PRO A 179 -0.91 -25.78 16.59
C PRO A 179 -1.30 -25.98 15.11
N LYS A 180 -1.84 -27.16 14.76
CA LYS A 180 -2.27 -27.51 13.39
C LYS A 180 -3.73 -27.18 13.10
N GLN A 181 -4.47 -26.70 14.09
CA GLN A 181 -5.86 -26.29 13.89
C GLN A 181 -5.90 -25.06 12.97
N PRO A 182 -6.93 -24.90 12.12
CA PRO A 182 -7.15 -23.65 11.40
C PRO A 182 -7.25 -22.46 12.35
N CYS A 183 -6.53 -21.39 12.03
CA CYS A 183 -6.44 -20.19 12.83
C CYS A 183 -7.79 -19.45 12.85
N PRO A 184 -8.42 -19.24 14.01
CA PRO A 184 -9.58 -18.38 14.10
C PRO A 184 -9.17 -16.90 14.01
N TYR A 185 -10.07 -16.06 13.52
CA TYR A 185 -9.94 -14.61 13.62
C TYR A 185 -11.26 -13.98 14.05
N ILE A 186 -11.14 -12.79 14.65
CA ILE A 186 -12.24 -11.86 14.86
C ILE A 186 -11.69 -10.45 14.64
N VAL A 187 -12.44 -9.64 13.91
CA VAL A 187 -12.23 -8.19 13.81
C VAL A 187 -13.47 -7.50 14.36
N ASN A 188 -13.27 -6.55 15.26
CA ASN A 188 -14.32 -5.74 15.85
C ASN A 188 -14.15 -4.30 15.38
N TYR A 189 -15.25 -3.67 14.96
CA TYR A 189 -15.28 -2.28 14.54
C TYR A 189 -15.92 -1.42 15.64
N TYR A 190 -15.62 -0.13 15.64
CA TYR A 190 -16.10 0.80 16.65
C TYR A 190 -17.63 0.98 16.65
N SER A 191 -18.29 0.73 15.52
CA SER A 191 -19.74 0.79 15.44
C SER A 191 -20.42 -0.34 16.22
N GLU A 192 -21.59 -0.04 16.79
CA GLU A 192 -22.28 -0.91 17.74
C GLU A 192 -22.44 -2.35 17.24
N ASN A 193 -21.84 -3.29 17.98
CA ASN A 193 -21.86 -4.72 17.69
C ASN A 193 -21.41 -5.11 16.28
N THR A 194 -20.60 -4.29 15.61
CA THR A 194 -20.13 -4.57 14.25
C THR A 194 -18.84 -5.40 14.28
N SER A 195 -18.88 -6.60 13.70
CA SER A 195 -17.73 -7.51 13.66
C SER A 195 -17.77 -8.45 12.45
N SER A 196 -16.62 -9.03 12.14
CA SER A 196 -16.47 -10.16 11.21
C SER A 196 -15.59 -11.22 11.85
N SER A 197 -15.97 -12.49 11.74
CA SER A 197 -15.26 -13.60 12.36
C SER A 197 -15.32 -14.89 11.54
N GLY A 198 -14.30 -15.72 11.71
CA GLY A 198 -14.19 -16.99 11.01
C GLY A 198 -12.79 -17.56 11.11
N LEU A 199 -12.22 -17.99 9.98
CA LEU A 199 -10.90 -18.62 9.91
C LEU A 199 -9.97 -17.87 8.96
N LEU A 200 -8.68 -17.83 9.26
CA LEU A 200 -7.68 -17.29 8.33
C LEU A 200 -7.39 -18.30 7.21
N VAL A 201 -7.36 -17.79 5.99
CA VAL A 201 -7.04 -18.53 4.76
C VAL A 201 -5.98 -17.73 4.00
N GLN A 202 -5.02 -18.44 3.43
CA GLN A 202 -4.08 -17.88 2.48
C GLN A 202 -4.55 -18.20 1.07
N ASP A 203 -4.63 -17.20 0.20
CA ASP A 203 -4.88 -17.39 -1.23
C ASP A 203 -4.18 -16.30 -2.06
N THR A 204 -4.48 -16.22 -3.35
CA THR A 204 -3.85 -15.33 -4.32
C THR A 204 -4.72 -14.11 -4.58
N LEU A 205 -4.18 -12.92 -4.31
CA LEU A 205 -4.72 -11.64 -4.78
C LEU A 205 -4.15 -11.33 -6.16
N HIS A 206 -5.01 -10.88 -7.08
CA HIS A 206 -4.58 -10.44 -8.40
C HIS A 206 -4.55 -8.91 -8.48
N LEU A 207 -3.43 -8.40 -8.97
CA LEU A 207 -3.14 -6.99 -9.18
C LEU A 207 -2.78 -6.77 -10.64
N ALA A 208 -2.79 -5.52 -11.07
CA ALA A 208 -2.32 -5.09 -12.37
C ALA A 208 -1.25 -4.00 -12.23
N SER A 209 -0.37 -3.96 -13.21
CA SER A 209 0.51 -2.82 -13.47
C SER A 209 0.21 -2.29 -14.86
N SER A 210 0.06 -0.97 -14.97
CA SER A 210 0.14 -0.30 -16.26
C SER A 210 1.62 -0.12 -16.61
N SER A 211 2.05 -0.69 -17.73
CA SER A 211 3.31 -0.30 -18.37
C SER A 211 3.01 0.78 -19.42
N ASP A 212 3.99 1.59 -19.81
CA ASP A 212 3.88 2.64 -20.86
C ASP A 212 3.31 2.15 -22.23
N HIS A 213 2.96 0.87 -22.36
CA HIS A 213 2.43 0.24 -23.56
C HIS A 213 1.21 -0.65 -23.25
N MET A 214 0.00 -0.09 -23.28
CA MET A 214 -1.33 -0.68 -23.61
C MET A 214 -1.69 -2.12 -23.13
N SER A 215 -0.91 -2.73 -22.25
CA SER A 215 -1.06 -4.10 -21.77
C SER A 215 -0.86 -4.10 -20.26
N GLN A 216 -1.93 -4.50 -19.56
CA GLN A 216 -1.91 -4.70 -18.13
C GLN A 216 -1.16 -5.99 -17.83
N ASN A 217 -0.07 -5.90 -17.06
CA ASN A 217 0.61 -7.08 -16.55
C ASN A 217 -0.11 -7.53 -15.28
N VAL A 218 -0.64 -8.75 -15.29
CA VAL A 218 -1.22 -9.37 -14.09
C VAL A 218 -0.09 -9.76 -13.14
N VAL A 219 -0.21 -9.32 -11.89
CA VAL A 219 0.72 -9.60 -10.79
C VAL A 219 -0.05 -10.35 -9.71
N GLN A 220 0.44 -11.52 -9.34
CA GLN A 220 -0.19 -12.37 -8.33
C GLN A 220 0.59 -12.28 -7.01
N VAL A 221 -0.11 -11.99 -5.92
CA VAL A 221 0.48 -11.85 -4.59
C VAL A 221 -0.24 -12.80 -3.63
N PRO A 222 0.47 -13.71 -2.94
CA PRO A 222 -0.14 -14.51 -1.88
C PRO A 222 -0.46 -13.61 -0.69
N VAL A 223 -1.70 -13.65 -0.22
CA VAL A 223 -2.20 -12.87 0.91
C VAL A 223 -2.86 -13.78 1.92
N ILE A 224 -2.83 -13.39 3.20
CA ILE A 224 -3.69 -13.99 4.23
C ILE A 224 -4.89 -13.09 4.41
N MET A 225 -6.07 -13.71 4.42
CA MET A 225 -7.34 -13.03 4.59
C MET A 225 -8.25 -13.79 5.55
N GLY A 226 -9.22 -13.08 6.11
CA GLY A 226 -10.31 -13.67 6.87
C GLY A 226 -11.39 -14.26 5.97
N CYS A 227 -11.66 -15.56 6.14
CA CYS A 227 -12.89 -16.20 5.67
C CYS A 227 -14.03 -15.81 6.64
N GLY A 228 -14.78 -14.78 6.30
CA GLY A 228 -15.84 -14.17 7.11
C GLY A 228 -17.12 -14.99 7.13
N ARG A 229 -17.15 -15.99 8.00
CA ARG A 229 -18.29 -16.91 8.15
C ARG A 229 -19.45 -16.29 8.92
N LYS A 230 -19.16 -15.37 9.84
CA LYS A 230 -20.14 -14.69 10.69
C LYS A 230 -19.85 -13.20 10.79
N GLN A 231 -20.83 -12.40 10.41
CA GLN A 231 -20.85 -10.95 10.49
C GLN A 231 -21.91 -10.49 11.50
N SER A 232 -21.73 -9.31 12.09
CA SER A 232 -22.69 -8.71 13.02
C SER A 232 -22.78 -7.19 12.86
N GLY A 233 -23.80 -6.59 13.48
CA GLY A 233 -24.01 -5.14 13.46
C GLY A 233 -24.15 -4.60 12.04
N ARG A 234 -23.52 -3.44 11.78
CA ARG A 234 -23.64 -2.74 10.49
C ARG A 234 -23.12 -3.52 9.28
N CYS A 235 -22.30 -4.55 9.48
CA CYS A 235 -21.88 -5.44 8.40
C CYS A 235 -23.09 -6.18 7.81
N LEU A 236 -24.03 -6.65 8.65
CA LEU A 236 -25.26 -7.30 8.18
C LEU A 236 -26.23 -6.34 7.49
N ASP A 237 -26.17 -5.06 7.89
CA ASP A 237 -27.00 -3.99 7.32
C ASP A 237 -26.44 -3.46 5.98
N GLY A 238 -25.31 -3.99 5.51
CA GLY A 238 -24.79 -3.68 4.18
C GLY A 238 -23.65 -2.66 4.10
N ILE A 239 -22.99 -2.27 5.22
CA ILE A 239 -21.85 -1.32 5.11
C ILE A 239 -20.60 -1.94 4.46
N ALA A 240 -20.46 -3.25 4.46
CA ALA A 240 -19.32 -3.94 3.85
C ALA A 240 -19.74 -5.37 3.47
N PRO A 241 -20.76 -5.50 2.60
CA PRO A 241 -21.45 -6.77 2.41
C PRO A 241 -20.55 -7.81 1.76
N ASP A 242 -19.58 -7.36 0.95
CA ASP A 242 -18.65 -8.19 0.20
C ASP A 242 -17.20 -8.11 0.73
N GLY A 243 -17.02 -7.53 1.93
CA GLY A 243 -15.76 -7.53 2.67
C GLY A 243 -15.15 -6.16 2.94
N VAL A 244 -14.06 -6.17 3.70
CA VAL A 244 -13.24 -4.99 4.03
C VAL A 244 -11.79 -5.30 3.69
N MET A 245 -11.12 -4.37 3.01
CA MET A 245 -9.69 -4.38 2.78
C MET A 245 -8.99 -3.51 3.82
N GLY A 246 -8.38 -4.15 4.81
CA GLY A 246 -7.48 -3.47 5.73
C GLY A 246 -6.20 -2.97 5.05
N LEU A 247 -5.95 -1.67 5.19
CA LEU A 247 -4.82 -0.92 4.65
C LEU A 247 -3.86 -0.42 5.75
N GLY A 248 -4.06 -0.87 6.98
CA GLY A 248 -3.29 -0.51 8.16
C GLY A 248 -1.80 -0.91 8.12
N LEU A 249 -1.10 -0.59 9.21
CA LEU A 249 0.34 -0.79 9.33
C LEU A 249 0.74 -2.24 9.62
N GLY A 250 -0.19 -3.09 10.05
CA GLY A 250 0.07 -4.46 10.48
C GLY A 250 0.63 -5.36 9.39
N ASP A 251 1.37 -6.38 9.80
CA ASP A 251 2.07 -7.30 8.90
C ASP A 251 1.15 -8.14 8.00
N ILE A 252 -0.12 -8.28 8.41
CA ILE A 252 -1.18 -9.01 7.71
C ILE A 252 -1.93 -8.14 6.68
N SER A 253 -1.67 -6.84 6.63
CA SER A 253 -2.36 -5.93 5.71
C SER A 253 -1.94 -6.10 4.26
N ILE A 254 -2.82 -5.73 3.34
CA ILE A 254 -2.56 -5.83 1.90
C ILE A 254 -1.32 -5.01 1.49
N PRO A 255 -1.16 -3.73 1.92
CA PRO A 255 0.08 -2.99 1.67
C PRO A 255 1.33 -3.74 2.16
N SER A 256 1.28 -4.43 3.30
CA SER A 256 2.40 -5.22 3.84
C SER A 256 2.75 -6.43 2.97
N PHE A 257 1.75 -7.21 2.56
CA PHE A 257 1.97 -8.36 1.68
C PHE A 257 2.57 -7.94 0.33
N ILE A 258 2.02 -6.90 -0.29
CA ILE A 258 2.50 -6.42 -1.58
C ILE A 258 3.93 -5.86 -1.44
N ALA A 259 4.21 -5.03 -0.43
CA ALA A 259 5.55 -4.49 -0.21
C ALA A 259 6.60 -5.58 0.07
N LYS A 260 6.26 -6.64 0.82
CA LYS A 260 7.16 -7.76 1.13
C LYS A 260 7.60 -8.55 -0.11
N THR A 261 6.86 -8.47 -1.22
CA THR A 261 7.29 -9.06 -2.50
C THR A 261 8.54 -8.37 -3.08
N GLY A 262 8.82 -7.13 -2.67
CA GLY A 262 9.89 -6.30 -3.24
C GLY A 262 9.59 -5.76 -4.64
N LEU A 263 8.35 -5.88 -5.12
CA LEU A 263 7.93 -5.41 -6.45
C LEU A 263 7.68 -3.89 -6.50
N ILE A 264 7.28 -3.30 -5.38
CA ILE A 264 6.95 -1.88 -5.22
C ILE A 264 7.58 -1.32 -3.93
N ARG A 265 7.49 0.00 -3.76
CA ARG A 265 7.77 0.66 -2.48
C ARG A 265 6.72 0.32 -1.43
N ASN A 266 7.11 0.35 -0.16
CA ASN A 266 6.17 0.21 0.95
C ASN A 266 5.41 1.52 1.19
N SER A 267 4.51 1.84 0.27
CA SER A 267 3.63 2.99 0.33
C SER A 267 2.38 2.71 -0.48
N PHE A 268 1.35 3.54 -0.32
CA PHE A 268 0.19 3.54 -1.20
C PHE A 268 -0.48 4.92 -1.17
N SER A 269 -1.36 5.18 -2.13
CA SER A 269 -2.19 6.37 -2.17
C SER A 269 -3.65 6.05 -2.35
N ILE A 270 -4.50 6.88 -1.77
CA ILE A 270 -5.95 6.93 -2.03
C ILE A 270 -6.34 8.34 -2.46
N CYS A 271 -7.35 8.44 -3.30
CA CYS A 271 -7.96 9.71 -3.69
C CYS A 271 -9.48 9.52 -3.78
N PHE A 272 -10.24 10.43 -3.16
CA PHE A 272 -11.70 10.47 -3.24
C PHE A 272 -12.16 11.79 -3.89
N GLY A 273 -12.97 11.67 -4.92
CA GLY A 273 -13.52 12.77 -5.71
C GLY A 273 -14.85 13.27 -5.15
N ASP A 274 -15.25 14.46 -5.59
CA ASP A 274 -16.55 15.05 -5.21
C ASP A 274 -17.73 14.35 -5.90
N ASP A 275 -17.47 13.58 -6.95
CA ASP A 275 -18.43 12.82 -7.76
C ASP A 275 -18.52 11.34 -7.33
N ASP A 276 -18.19 11.03 -6.08
CA ASP A 276 -18.10 9.68 -5.51
C ASP A 276 -17.09 8.74 -6.21
N SER A 277 -16.31 9.26 -7.17
CA SER A 277 -15.25 8.52 -7.82
C SER A 277 -13.98 8.51 -6.95
N GLY A 278 -13.05 7.61 -7.25
CA GLY A 278 -11.74 7.69 -6.64
C GLY A 278 -10.73 6.72 -7.24
N ARG A 279 -9.58 6.64 -6.58
CA ARG A 279 -8.43 5.86 -7.01
C ARG A 279 -7.66 5.27 -5.84
N ILE A 280 -7.11 4.07 -6.03
CA ILE A 280 -6.12 3.44 -5.15
C ILE A 280 -4.91 2.94 -5.93
N PHE A 281 -3.70 3.22 -5.43
CA PHE A 281 -2.44 2.78 -6.02
C PHE A 281 -1.46 2.33 -4.91
N PHE A 282 -0.93 1.12 -5.03
CA PHE A 282 0.13 0.60 -4.17
C PHE A 282 1.51 0.92 -4.76
N GLY A 283 2.47 1.31 -3.93
CA GLY A 283 3.83 1.70 -4.33
C GLY A 283 3.99 3.19 -4.60
N ASP A 284 2.88 3.93 -4.61
CA ASP A 284 2.89 5.36 -4.86
C ASP A 284 3.51 6.14 -3.70
N GLN A 285 4.47 7.01 -4.00
CA GLN A 285 5.13 7.90 -3.03
C GLN A 285 4.72 9.37 -3.22
N GLY A 286 3.83 9.65 -4.17
CA GLY A 286 3.37 11.00 -4.47
C GLY A 286 4.43 11.90 -5.06
N PHE A 287 4.22 13.21 -4.92
CA PHE A 287 5.15 14.22 -5.46
C PHE A 287 6.20 14.62 -4.43
N ALA A 288 7.41 14.93 -4.90
CA ALA A 288 8.49 15.40 -4.01
C ALA A 288 8.14 16.71 -3.27
N THR A 289 7.26 17.53 -3.84
CA THR A 289 6.84 18.84 -3.32
C THR A 289 5.48 18.82 -2.62
N GLN A 290 4.90 17.63 -2.38
CA GLN A 290 3.63 17.53 -1.67
C GLN A 290 3.77 17.97 -0.21
N GLN A 291 2.69 18.45 0.38
CA GLN A 291 2.67 18.72 1.82
C GLN A 291 2.70 17.39 2.57
N SER A 292 3.28 17.37 3.76
CA SER A 292 3.36 16.13 4.54
C SER A 292 3.49 16.37 6.04
N THR A 293 3.17 15.34 6.81
CA THR A 293 3.33 15.29 8.26
C THR A 293 3.82 13.89 8.67
N PRO A 294 4.73 13.75 9.64
CA PRO A 294 5.16 12.44 10.11
C PRO A 294 4.02 11.71 10.84
N PHE A 295 4.00 10.39 10.72
CA PHE A 295 3.20 9.56 11.61
C PHE A 295 3.81 9.58 13.02
N LEU A 296 2.95 9.47 14.02
CA LEU A 296 3.33 9.43 15.43
C LEU A 296 3.18 7.99 15.97
N PRO A 297 4.14 7.52 16.78
CA PRO A 297 3.99 6.25 17.48
C PRO A 297 3.04 6.40 18.67
N LEU A 298 2.21 5.39 18.91
CA LEU A 298 1.47 5.22 20.15
C LEU A 298 2.25 4.29 21.06
N GLU A 299 2.57 4.76 22.27
CA GLU A 299 3.37 3.99 23.25
C GLU A 299 4.70 3.47 22.67
N GLY A 300 5.32 4.25 21.78
CA GLY A 300 6.58 3.89 21.11
C GLY A 300 6.44 2.90 19.95
N LYS A 301 5.22 2.57 19.51
CA LYS A 301 4.94 1.67 18.39
C LYS A 301 4.05 2.31 17.33
N TYR A 302 4.32 1.99 16.07
CA TYR A 302 3.51 2.40 14.93
C TYR A 302 2.45 1.34 14.65
N ILE A 303 1.35 1.39 15.39
CA ILE A 303 0.25 0.42 15.29
C ILE A 303 -0.86 0.86 14.32
N THR A 304 -0.99 2.16 14.07
CA THR A 304 -1.96 2.74 13.13
C THR A 304 -1.44 4.09 12.60
N TYR A 305 -2.12 4.69 11.62
CA TYR A 305 -1.76 5.97 11.01
C TYR A 305 -2.19 7.15 11.88
N ILE A 306 -1.42 7.45 12.92
CA ILE A 306 -1.65 8.64 13.78
C ILE A 306 -0.85 9.82 13.27
N VAL A 307 -1.48 11.00 13.19
CA VAL A 307 -0.83 12.28 12.94
C VAL A 307 -1.05 13.24 14.12
N GLY A 308 -0.17 14.22 14.29
CA GLY A 308 -0.32 15.28 15.28
C GLY A 308 -0.84 16.56 14.64
N VAL A 309 -2.06 16.96 14.96
CA VAL A 309 -2.60 18.28 14.61
C VAL A 309 -2.14 19.27 15.67
N GLU A 310 -1.46 20.34 15.26
CA GLU A 310 -0.96 21.37 16.18
C GLU A 310 -2.05 22.37 16.59
N GLY A 311 -3.03 22.58 15.72
CA GLY A 311 -4.17 23.44 15.99
C GLY A 311 -5.12 23.54 14.80
N CYS A 312 -6.29 24.11 15.05
CA CYS A 312 -7.33 24.34 14.06
C CYS A 312 -7.52 25.84 13.82
N CYS A 313 -7.70 26.23 12.56
CA CYS A 313 -8.11 27.59 12.19
C CYS A 313 -9.43 27.56 11.41
N ILE A 314 -10.27 28.56 11.66
CA ILE A 314 -11.54 28.78 10.97
C ILE A 314 -11.46 30.12 10.26
N GLY A 315 -11.52 30.10 8.93
CA GLY A 315 -11.18 31.27 8.12
C GLY A 315 -9.79 31.79 8.48
N ASN A 316 -9.73 33.03 8.99
CA ASN A 316 -8.48 33.68 9.41
C ASN A 316 -8.21 33.58 10.94
N SER A 317 -9.09 32.92 11.70
CA SER A 317 -8.99 32.79 13.16
C SER A 317 -8.36 31.44 13.54
N CYS A 318 -7.13 31.46 14.06
CA CYS A 318 -6.50 30.25 14.62
C CYS A 318 -6.81 30.11 16.11
N LEU A 319 -7.33 28.94 16.49
CA LEU A 319 -7.88 28.69 17.81
C LEU A 319 -6.82 28.19 18.79
N HIS A 320 -6.74 28.82 19.97
CA HIS A 320 -5.80 28.40 21.01
C HIS A 320 -6.16 27.05 21.63
N GLN A 321 -5.14 26.23 21.90
CA GLN A 321 -5.27 24.92 22.57
C GLN A 321 -6.27 24.01 21.83
N THR A 322 -6.04 23.82 20.54
CA THR A 322 -6.81 22.92 19.67
C THR A 322 -5.93 21.84 19.04
N GLY A 323 -4.76 21.56 19.64
CA GLY A 323 -3.89 20.49 19.20
C GLY A 323 -4.35 19.13 19.74
N PHE A 324 -4.27 18.09 18.91
CA PHE A 324 -4.69 16.72 19.24
C PHE A 324 -4.01 15.70 18.33
N GLN A 325 -4.05 14.43 18.72
CA GLN A 325 -3.64 13.32 17.86
C GLN A 325 -4.86 12.79 17.11
N ALA A 326 -4.69 12.49 15.83
CA ALA A 326 -5.77 12.00 14.98
C ALA A 326 -5.36 10.75 14.22
N GLN A 327 -6.25 9.76 14.17
CA GLN A 327 -6.13 8.63 13.26
C GLN A 327 -6.61 9.04 11.86
N ILE A 328 -5.83 8.71 10.83
CA ILE A 328 -6.26 8.82 9.44
C ILE A 328 -7.03 7.55 9.10
N ASP A 329 -8.34 7.66 8.91
CA ASP A 329 -9.22 6.50 8.80
C ASP A 329 -10.23 6.62 7.65
N SER A 330 -9.96 5.93 6.55
CA SER A 330 -10.86 5.78 5.41
C SER A 330 -12.01 4.82 5.68
N GLY A 331 -11.98 4.04 6.76
CA GLY A 331 -13.12 3.27 7.27
C GLY A 331 -14.14 4.12 8.01
N SER A 332 -13.86 5.42 8.23
CA SER A 332 -14.77 6.38 8.85
C SER A 332 -15.29 7.40 7.83
N SER A 333 -16.61 7.53 7.70
CA SER A 333 -17.23 8.51 6.80
C SER A 333 -17.00 9.96 7.24
N PHE A 334 -17.01 10.19 8.55
CA PHE A 334 -16.91 11.53 9.14
C PHE A 334 -15.62 11.72 9.94
N THR A 335 -15.26 12.99 10.11
CA THR A 335 -14.19 13.44 10.98
C THR A 335 -14.73 13.67 12.38
N PHE A 336 -14.01 13.15 13.37
CA PHE A 336 -14.34 13.25 14.79
C PHE A 336 -13.26 14.04 15.52
N LEU A 337 -13.68 15.03 16.30
CA LEU A 337 -12.77 15.84 17.12
C LEU A 337 -12.98 15.53 18.61
N PRO A 338 -11.91 15.53 19.43
CA PRO A 338 -12.04 15.49 20.88
C PRO A 338 -12.96 16.60 21.38
N ASP A 339 -13.78 16.34 22.40
CA ASP A 339 -14.87 17.24 22.82
C ASP A 339 -14.42 18.71 23.02
N GLU A 340 -13.31 18.96 23.73
CA GLU A 340 -12.81 20.32 23.95
C GLU A 340 -12.42 21.04 22.65
N VAL A 341 -11.86 20.31 21.69
CA VAL A 341 -11.47 20.84 20.37
C VAL A 341 -12.71 21.07 19.53
N TYR A 342 -13.63 20.10 19.54
CA TYR A 342 -14.91 20.15 18.85
C TYR A 342 -15.66 21.44 19.22
N GLN A 343 -15.90 21.68 20.52
CA GLN A 343 -16.65 22.86 20.98
C GLN A 343 -16.06 24.18 20.51
N LYS A 344 -14.73 24.32 20.53
CA LYS A 344 -14.05 25.54 20.05
C LYS A 344 -14.20 25.72 18.54
N VAL A 345 -14.02 24.65 17.76
CA VAL A 345 -14.11 24.65 16.30
C VAL A 345 -15.52 25.03 15.86
N VAL A 346 -16.53 24.34 16.39
CA VAL A 346 -17.92 24.56 15.98
C VAL A 346 -18.45 25.93 16.40
N THR A 347 -18.04 26.44 17.57
CA THR A 347 -18.44 27.77 18.05
C THR A 347 -17.87 28.87 17.15
N GLU A 348 -16.59 28.77 16.78
CA GLU A 348 -15.98 29.77 15.89
C GLU A 348 -16.53 29.66 14.45
N PHE A 349 -16.82 28.45 13.98
CA PHE A 349 -17.49 28.24 12.70
C PHE A 349 -18.88 28.90 12.69
N ASP A 350 -19.70 28.63 13.69
CA ASP A 350 -21.04 29.22 13.85
C ASP A 350 -21.00 30.75 13.90
N ARG A 351 -19.99 31.31 14.57
CA ARG A 351 -19.78 32.77 14.65
C ARG A 351 -19.47 33.41 13.29
N GLN A 352 -18.83 32.69 12.38
CA GLN A 352 -18.43 33.20 11.05
C GLN A 352 -19.45 32.91 9.95
N VAL A 353 -20.29 31.88 10.12
CA VAL A 353 -21.33 31.54 9.14
C VAL A 353 -22.44 32.60 9.16
N ASN A 354 -22.72 33.18 8.00
CA ASN A 354 -23.81 34.15 7.83
C ASN A 354 -25.11 33.45 7.40
N ALA A 355 -25.60 32.53 8.22
CA ALA A 355 -26.84 31.79 8.00
C ALA A 355 -27.54 31.46 9.34
N THR A 356 -28.85 31.30 9.30
CA THR A 356 -29.63 30.96 10.50
C THR A 356 -29.41 29.49 10.86
N ARG A 357 -28.96 29.22 12.09
CA ARG A 357 -28.85 27.85 12.60
C ARG A 357 -30.23 27.21 12.74
N SER A 358 -30.42 26.02 12.17
CA SER A 358 -31.67 25.25 12.22
C SER A 358 -31.42 23.91 12.93
N TYR A 359 -32.09 23.69 14.06
CA TYR A 359 -32.00 22.43 14.81
C TYR A 359 -33.03 21.43 14.28
N LYS A 360 -32.81 20.90 13.08
CA LYS A 360 -33.64 19.83 12.52
C LYS A 360 -32.94 18.47 12.66
N GLY A 361 -32.92 17.94 13.87
CA GLY A 361 -32.81 16.50 14.20
C GLY A 361 -31.76 15.66 13.46
N SER A 362 -30.67 16.25 12.96
CA SER A 362 -29.64 15.55 12.19
C SER A 362 -28.55 15.00 13.12
N LEU A 363 -27.75 14.07 12.61
CA LEU A 363 -26.55 13.54 13.27
C LEU A 363 -25.45 14.61 13.48
N LEU A 364 -25.66 15.85 13.03
CA LEU A 364 -24.70 16.95 13.08
C LEU A 364 -25.31 18.14 13.83
N ASP A 365 -24.61 18.61 14.86
CA ASP A 365 -25.17 19.63 15.77
C ASP A 365 -25.28 21.04 15.13
N TYR A 366 -24.50 21.32 14.09
CA TYR A 366 -24.35 22.65 13.48
C TYR A 366 -24.85 22.65 12.04
N CYS A 367 -26.16 22.84 11.89
CA CYS A 367 -26.86 22.93 10.62
C CYS A 367 -27.52 24.29 10.42
N TYR A 368 -27.63 24.71 9.17
CA TYR A 368 -28.03 26.06 8.78
C TYR A 368 -29.07 26.03 7.66
N GLU A 369 -29.95 27.01 7.67
CA GLU A 369 -30.88 27.26 6.56
C GLU A 369 -30.11 27.83 5.36
N PRO A 370 -30.49 27.46 4.12
CA PRO A 370 -29.89 28.03 2.93
C PRO A 370 -30.23 29.53 2.89
N SER A 371 -29.25 30.38 2.61
CA SER A 371 -29.49 31.82 2.47
C SER A 371 -30.50 32.09 1.35
N THR A 372 -31.52 32.90 1.63
CA THR A 372 -32.58 33.27 0.68
C THR A 372 -32.14 34.30 -0.37
N SER A 373 -30.96 34.90 -0.20
CA SER A 373 -30.36 35.85 -1.12
C SER A 373 -29.46 35.13 -2.14
N GLN A 374 -29.57 35.49 -3.41
CA GLN A 374 -28.86 34.95 -4.59
C GLN A 374 -27.31 35.08 -4.56
N GLY A 375 -26.69 35.30 -3.39
CA GLY A 375 -25.24 35.37 -3.22
C GLY A 375 -24.61 33.99 -3.00
N LEU A 376 -23.33 33.84 -3.33
CA LEU A 376 -22.55 32.66 -2.93
C LEU A 376 -22.57 32.51 -1.41
N LEU A 377 -22.90 31.31 -0.94
CA LEU A 377 -22.86 30.93 0.46
C LEU A 377 -21.40 30.98 0.93
N ASN A 378 -21.07 31.95 1.80
CA ASN A 378 -19.70 32.12 2.29
C ASN A 378 -19.43 31.17 3.45
N ILE A 379 -18.94 29.98 3.13
CA ILE A 379 -18.59 28.94 4.12
C ILE A 379 -17.15 29.20 4.58
N PRO A 380 -16.90 29.42 5.88
CA PRO A 380 -15.54 29.66 6.37
C PRO A 380 -14.69 28.39 6.20
N ALA A 381 -13.45 28.57 5.75
CA ALA A 381 -12.51 27.46 5.58
C ALA A 381 -12.20 26.82 6.93
N VAL A 382 -12.08 25.49 6.96
CA VAL A 382 -11.56 24.74 8.12
C VAL A 382 -10.14 24.30 7.78
N ILE A 383 -9.18 24.63 8.63
CA ILE A 383 -7.75 24.39 8.38
C ILE A 383 -7.15 23.64 9.57
N LEU A 384 -6.50 22.51 9.31
CA LEU A 384 -5.70 21.78 10.29
C LEU A 384 -4.23 22.15 10.10
N MET A 385 -3.56 22.56 11.18
CA MET A 385 -2.15 22.94 11.17
C MET A 385 -1.27 21.76 11.58
N PHE A 386 -0.17 21.56 10.86
CA PHE A 386 0.76 20.44 11.02
C PHE A 386 2.23 20.90 11.07
N ALA A 387 3.04 20.19 11.85
CA ALA A 387 4.46 20.45 12.00
C ALA A 387 5.31 19.90 10.84
N PRO A 388 6.40 20.58 10.44
CA PRO A 388 6.64 22.01 10.56
C PRO A 388 5.97 22.76 9.39
N ASN A 389 5.17 23.78 9.68
CA ASN A 389 4.61 24.73 8.70
C ASN A 389 3.82 24.10 7.54
N ASN A 390 3.17 22.97 7.75
CA ASN A 390 2.22 22.41 6.80
C ASN A 390 0.79 22.74 7.25
N SER A 391 -0.10 22.98 6.29
CA SER A 391 -1.52 23.21 6.57
C SER A 391 -2.36 22.34 5.65
N PHE A 392 -3.41 21.76 6.22
CA PHE A 392 -4.39 20.98 5.49
C PHE A 392 -5.70 21.78 5.47
N VAL A 393 -6.00 22.38 4.33
CA VAL A 393 -7.25 23.14 4.14
C VAL A 393 -8.33 22.16 3.72
N VAL A 394 -9.32 21.92 4.57
CA VAL A 394 -10.42 20.99 4.26
C VAL A 394 -11.11 21.42 2.96
N HIS A 395 -11.32 20.49 2.03
CA HIS A 395 -11.94 20.77 0.73
C HIS A 395 -13.37 21.28 0.89
N ASN A 396 -14.21 20.45 1.50
CA ASN A 396 -15.61 20.73 1.77
C ASN A 396 -15.88 20.43 3.25
N PRO A 397 -15.89 21.44 4.14
CA PRO A 397 -16.13 21.20 5.56
C PRO A 397 -17.61 20.94 5.88
N THR A 398 -18.51 21.11 4.91
CA THR A 398 -19.96 21.00 5.08
C THR A 398 -20.57 19.95 4.18
N ILE A 399 -21.67 19.33 4.65
CA ILE A 399 -22.57 18.55 3.80
C ILE A 399 -23.83 19.34 3.48
N PHE A 400 -24.34 19.22 2.25
CA PHE A 400 -25.59 19.82 1.82
C PHE A 400 -26.74 18.82 1.91
N ILE A 401 -27.89 19.30 2.37
CA ILE A 401 -29.13 18.52 2.47
C ILE A 401 -30.03 18.97 1.33
N TYR A 402 -30.48 18.00 0.52
CA TYR A 402 -31.33 18.25 -0.63
C TYR A 402 -32.74 17.70 -0.38
N ALA A 403 -33.76 18.43 -0.83
CA ALA A 403 -35.12 17.91 -0.97
C ALA A 403 -35.65 18.33 -2.34
N ASN A 404 -36.13 17.36 -3.14
CA ASN A 404 -36.59 17.61 -4.51
C ASN A 404 -35.57 18.38 -5.39
N GLN A 405 -34.27 18.06 -5.25
CA GLN A 405 -33.14 18.72 -5.94
C GLN A 405 -32.80 20.15 -5.46
N ASP A 406 -33.60 20.74 -4.56
CA ASP A 406 -33.29 22.02 -3.94
C ASP A 406 -32.47 21.82 -2.66
N VAL A 407 -31.48 22.68 -2.44
CA VAL A 407 -30.76 22.73 -1.16
C VAL A 407 -31.71 23.27 -0.10
N VAL A 408 -32.02 22.44 0.90
CA VAL A 408 -32.90 22.81 2.03
C VAL A 408 -32.13 23.08 3.31
N GLY A 409 -30.82 22.86 3.30
CA GLY A 409 -29.92 23.17 4.41
C GLY A 409 -28.51 22.67 4.16
N PHE A 410 -27.59 23.04 5.05
CA PHE A 410 -26.24 22.48 5.07
C PHE A 410 -25.75 22.39 6.52
N CYS A 411 -24.83 21.46 6.78
CA CYS A 411 -24.30 21.22 8.12
C CYS A 411 -22.78 21.12 8.10
N LEU A 412 -22.13 21.60 9.16
CA LEU A 412 -20.71 21.34 9.40
C LEU A 412 -20.50 19.83 9.61
N ALA A 413 -19.67 19.22 8.77
CA ALA A 413 -19.46 17.78 8.70
C ALA A 413 -18.44 17.27 9.73
N ILE A 414 -18.57 17.70 10.98
CA ILE A 414 -17.68 17.32 12.08
C ILE A 414 -18.53 16.78 13.22
N GLN A 415 -18.09 15.67 13.81
CA GLN A 415 -18.69 15.08 15.00
C GLN A 415 -17.75 15.15 16.19
N ARG A 416 -18.30 15.01 17.39
CA ARG A 416 -17.54 14.90 18.64
C ARG A 416 -17.22 13.44 18.96
N THR A 417 -16.10 13.19 19.62
CA THR A 417 -15.77 11.90 20.24
C THR A 417 -15.45 12.08 21.72
N GLU A 418 -15.76 11.06 22.52
CA GLU A 418 -15.57 11.06 23.98
C GLU A 418 -14.09 10.91 24.37
N GLY A 419 -13.22 10.51 23.44
CA GLY A 419 -11.78 10.34 23.67
C GLY A 419 -10.93 11.59 23.37
N ASN A 420 -9.66 11.55 23.80
CA ASN A 420 -8.66 12.57 23.48
C ASN A 420 -8.03 12.39 22.08
N PHE A 421 -8.46 11.37 21.35
CA PHE A 421 -8.01 11.05 20.00
C PHE A 421 -9.10 11.41 19.00
N GLY A 422 -8.73 12.17 17.98
CA GLY A 422 -9.61 12.46 16.85
C GLY A 422 -9.49 11.41 15.74
N VAL A 423 -10.36 11.52 14.75
CA VAL A 423 -10.32 10.76 13.51
C VAL A 423 -10.47 11.73 12.36
N ILE A 424 -9.55 11.70 11.40
CA ILE A 424 -9.70 12.37 10.10
C ILE A 424 -10.30 11.32 9.16
N GLY A 425 -11.60 11.47 8.91
CA GLY A 425 -12.39 10.55 8.08
C GLY A 425 -12.40 10.94 6.61
N GLN A 426 -13.08 10.12 5.79
CA GLN A 426 -13.17 10.29 4.34
C GLN A 426 -13.63 11.68 3.92
N ASN A 427 -14.59 12.28 4.63
CA ASN A 427 -15.08 13.62 4.30
C ASN A 427 -13.98 14.70 4.27
N PHE A 428 -12.92 14.54 5.06
CA PHE A 428 -11.76 15.44 5.02
C PHE A 428 -10.69 14.95 4.05
N MET A 429 -10.70 13.68 3.65
CA MET A 429 -9.82 13.12 2.64
C MET A 429 -10.23 13.49 1.21
N THR A 430 -11.52 13.76 0.97
CA THR A 430 -12.07 14.14 -0.35
C THR A 430 -11.39 15.40 -0.92
N GLY A 431 -11.11 15.37 -2.23
CA GLY A 431 -10.42 16.45 -2.95
C GLY A 431 -8.88 16.42 -2.81
N TYR A 432 -8.34 15.35 -2.22
CA TYR A 432 -6.91 15.12 -2.04
C TYR A 432 -6.49 13.73 -2.51
N ARG A 433 -5.29 13.66 -3.08
CA ARG A 433 -4.50 12.43 -3.11
C ARG A 433 -3.71 12.36 -1.81
N LEU A 434 -4.05 11.39 -0.98
CA LEU A 434 -3.36 11.08 0.27
C LEU A 434 -2.36 9.94 0.03
N VAL A 435 -1.13 10.14 0.47
CA VAL A 435 -0.02 9.22 0.28
C VAL A 435 0.43 8.71 1.64
N PHE A 436 0.23 7.43 1.88
CA PHE A 436 0.68 6.73 3.07
C PHE A 436 2.08 6.18 2.79
N ASP A 437 3.10 6.97 3.07
CA ASP A 437 4.50 6.59 2.91
C ASP A 437 4.95 5.80 4.15
N ARG A 438 4.74 4.48 4.11
CA ARG A 438 5.03 3.57 5.22
C ARG A 438 6.53 3.28 5.36
N GLU A 439 7.32 3.49 4.30
CA GLU A 439 8.80 3.43 4.37
C GLU A 439 9.35 4.56 5.23
N ASN A 440 8.86 5.78 5.03
CA ASN A 440 9.34 6.97 5.72
C ASN A 440 8.44 7.42 6.88
N LEU A 441 7.41 6.63 7.20
CA LEU A 441 6.45 6.85 8.28
C LEU A 441 5.86 8.27 8.25
N LYS A 442 5.30 8.67 7.10
CA LYS A 442 4.65 9.98 6.94
C LYS A 442 3.40 9.90 6.07
N LEU A 443 2.48 10.82 6.31
CA LEU A 443 1.36 11.11 5.43
C LEU A 443 1.72 12.28 4.52
N GLY A 444 1.59 12.11 3.21
CA GLY A 444 1.66 13.17 2.21
C GLY A 444 0.28 13.51 1.66
N TRP A 445 0.05 14.75 1.25
CA TRP A 445 -1.17 15.15 0.56
C TRP A 445 -0.93 16.22 -0.51
N SER A 446 -1.74 16.15 -1.56
CA SER A 446 -1.82 17.15 -2.62
C SER A 446 -3.25 17.21 -3.17
N ARG A 447 -3.72 18.40 -3.52
CA ARG A 447 -5.03 18.57 -4.19
C ARG A 447 -5.11 17.72 -5.44
N SER A 448 -6.22 17.00 -5.62
CA SER A 448 -6.44 16.14 -6.76
C SER A 448 -7.93 15.96 -7.01
N ASN A 449 -8.31 15.77 -8.27
CA ASN A 449 -9.63 15.37 -8.74
C ASN A 449 -9.69 13.87 -9.08
N CYS A 450 -8.73 13.09 -8.59
CA CYS A 450 -8.62 11.64 -8.77
C CYS A 450 -8.54 11.15 -10.23
N GLN A 451 -8.19 12.04 -11.17
CA GLN A 451 -7.86 11.65 -12.54
C GLN A 451 -6.50 10.93 -12.59
N ASP A 452 -6.33 10.08 -13.60
CA ASP A 452 -5.21 9.15 -13.66
C ASP A 452 -3.84 9.86 -13.65
N LEU A 453 -2.91 9.24 -12.91
CA LEU A 453 -1.55 9.73 -12.67
C LEU A 453 -0.67 9.84 -13.94
N THR A 454 -1.24 9.51 -15.11
CA THR A 454 -0.63 9.76 -16.43
C THR A 454 -0.50 11.25 -16.75
N ASP A 455 -1.29 12.11 -16.10
CA ASP A 455 -1.26 13.56 -16.30
C ASP A 455 -0.34 14.27 -15.29
N GLY A 456 0.93 13.86 -15.26
CA GLY A 456 2.01 14.58 -14.58
C GLY A 456 2.35 15.96 -15.18
N ARG A 457 1.41 16.62 -15.87
CA ARG A 457 1.65 17.89 -16.60
C ARG A 457 0.65 19.02 -16.36
N SER A 458 -0.34 18.89 -15.50
CA SER A 458 -1.24 20.03 -15.23
C SER A 458 -1.65 20.14 -13.77
N ILE A 459 -0.88 20.92 -13.00
CA ILE A 459 -1.44 21.72 -11.92
C ILE A 459 -1.22 23.19 -12.32
N PRO A 460 -2.27 24.03 -12.36
CA PRO A 460 -2.10 25.48 -12.38
C PRO A 460 -1.40 25.90 -11.09
N LEU A 461 -0.12 26.26 -11.19
CA LEU A 461 0.64 26.88 -10.11
C LEU A 461 0.18 28.33 -9.95
N THR A 462 -1.01 28.57 -9.41
CA THR A 462 -1.40 29.92 -9.00
C THR A 462 -2.38 29.91 -7.82
N PRO A 463 -1.97 30.34 -6.63
CA PRO A 463 -2.86 30.94 -5.65
C PRO A 463 -3.39 32.28 -6.21
N PRO A 464 -4.61 32.72 -5.87
CA PRO A 464 -5.03 34.10 -6.14
C PRO A 464 -4.09 35.08 -5.42
N PRO A 465 -3.77 36.24 -6.00
CA PRO A 465 -2.74 37.12 -5.49
C PRO A 465 -3.22 37.83 -4.21
N TYR A 466 -2.53 37.59 -3.10
CA TYR A 466 -2.50 38.50 -1.96
C TYR A 466 -1.04 38.80 -1.60
N ASP A 467 -0.67 40.06 -1.85
CA ASP A 467 0.62 40.66 -1.55
C ASP A 467 0.94 40.61 -0.06
N ARG A 468 2.12 40.09 0.31
CA ARG A 468 3.01 40.70 1.32
C ARG A 468 4.42 40.07 1.34
N PRO A 469 5.45 40.86 1.71
CA PRO A 469 6.85 40.58 1.38
C PRO A 469 7.60 39.76 2.44
N GLU A 470 8.56 38.98 1.95
CA GLU A 470 9.51 38.13 2.69
C GLU A 470 10.47 38.94 3.60
N ASN A 471 10.93 38.30 4.68
CA ASN A 471 12.18 38.66 5.35
C ASN A 471 12.86 37.41 5.95
N PRO A 472 14.20 37.42 6.11
CA PRO A 472 15.03 36.23 5.98
C PRO A 472 15.51 35.60 7.31
N LEU A 473 15.90 34.33 7.20
CA LEU A 473 16.56 33.49 8.21
C LEU A 473 17.82 34.12 8.83
N PRO A 474 18.12 33.85 10.13
CA PRO A 474 19.47 33.96 10.67
C PRO A 474 20.18 32.60 10.77
N THR A 475 21.47 32.67 10.45
CA THR A 475 22.52 31.66 10.52
C THR A 475 23.15 31.63 11.92
N ASN A 476 23.85 30.53 12.23
CA ASN A 476 24.93 30.29 13.24
C ASN A 476 24.62 29.04 14.07
N GLU A 477 25.56 28.21 14.55
CA GLU A 477 27.01 28.05 14.43
C GLU A 477 27.37 26.67 15.03
N GLN A 478 28.58 26.22 14.74
CA GLN A 478 29.20 24.97 15.17
C GLN A 478 29.42 24.84 16.68
N GLN A 479 29.46 23.61 17.21
CA GLN A 479 30.42 23.24 18.26
C GLN A 479 30.69 21.72 18.29
N ARG A 480 31.98 21.37 18.41
CA ARG A 480 32.54 20.01 18.48
C ARG A 480 33.18 19.75 19.86
N THR A 481 33.43 18.44 20.09
CA THR A 481 34.55 17.77 20.80
C THR A 481 34.24 17.16 22.19
N PRO A 482 35.09 16.26 22.77
CA PRO A 482 35.35 14.88 22.33
C PRO A 482 35.55 13.85 23.51
N ASN A 483 35.76 12.56 23.14
CA ASN A 483 36.51 11.50 23.87
C ASN A 483 35.87 10.69 25.00
N GLY A 484 35.98 9.34 24.92
CA GLY A 484 35.81 8.45 26.08
C GLY A 484 35.70 6.92 25.85
N ARG A 485 36.73 6.28 25.27
CA ARG A 485 37.20 4.86 25.36
C ARG A 485 36.20 3.67 25.43
N ALA A 486 36.35 2.76 24.46
CA ALA A 486 35.73 1.44 24.38
C ALA A 486 36.60 0.32 25.00
N VAL A 487 35.95 -0.69 25.58
CA VAL A 487 36.50 -1.97 26.05
C VAL A 487 36.36 -3.03 24.95
N ALA A 488 37.36 -3.90 24.78
CA ALA A 488 37.42 -4.91 23.72
C ALA A 488 36.64 -6.20 24.07
N PRO A 489 36.08 -6.91 23.06
CA PRO A 489 35.76 -8.32 23.23
C PRO A 489 36.56 -9.27 22.31
N ALA A 490 36.91 -10.38 22.94
CA ALA A 490 37.14 -11.76 22.51
C ALA A 490 37.37 -12.14 21.03
N VAL A 491 38.36 -13.03 20.87
CA VAL A 491 38.77 -13.73 19.64
C VAL A 491 37.75 -14.81 19.26
N ALA A 492 37.28 -14.81 18.01
CA ALA A 492 36.52 -15.91 17.42
C ALA A 492 37.41 -16.82 16.56
N GLY A 493 37.32 -18.13 16.80
CA GLY A 493 38.06 -19.20 16.11
C GLY A 493 37.64 -19.39 14.65
N ARG A 494 38.56 -19.92 13.84
CA ARG A 494 38.36 -20.24 12.42
C ARG A 494 37.57 -21.54 12.24
N ALA A 495 36.61 -21.53 11.31
CA ALA A 495 36.02 -22.73 10.71
C ALA A 495 36.79 -23.16 9.43
N PRO A 496 36.79 -24.47 9.08
CA PRO A 496 37.68 -25.03 8.06
C PRO A 496 37.13 -24.90 6.63
N VAL A 497 38.06 -24.90 5.68
CA VAL A 497 37.84 -24.78 4.23
C VAL A 497 37.49 -26.14 3.64
N LYS A 498 36.28 -26.30 3.09
CA LYS A 498 36.02 -27.27 2.01
C LYS A 498 35.14 -26.62 0.94
N SER A 499 35.60 -26.67 -0.29
CA SER A 499 34.94 -26.19 -1.50
C SER A 499 33.75 -27.07 -1.86
N ALA A 500 32.58 -26.47 -2.10
CA ALA A 500 31.43 -27.14 -2.65
C ALA A 500 31.65 -27.45 -4.14
N ALA A 501 31.40 -28.70 -4.54
CA ALA A 501 31.37 -29.12 -5.94
C ALA A 501 30.11 -28.58 -6.64
N SER A 502 30.26 -27.97 -7.81
CA SER A 502 29.17 -27.50 -8.66
C SER A 502 28.48 -28.67 -9.36
N ARG A 503 27.15 -28.75 -9.28
CA ARG A 503 26.33 -29.68 -10.08
C ARG A 503 26.14 -29.13 -11.51
N LEU A 504 26.33 -30.00 -12.50
CA LEU A 504 25.99 -29.74 -13.91
C LEU A 504 24.47 -29.81 -14.09
N LEU A 505 23.85 -28.70 -14.50
CA LEU A 505 22.47 -28.69 -15.02
C LEU A 505 22.52 -29.02 -16.52
N GLY A 506 22.10 -30.22 -16.89
CA GLY A 506 21.92 -30.61 -18.28
C GLY A 506 20.70 -29.91 -18.89
N ILE A 507 20.92 -29.21 -20.01
CA ILE A 507 19.86 -28.50 -20.75
C ILE A 507 18.96 -29.55 -21.45
N PRO A 508 17.62 -29.52 -21.29
CA PRO A 508 16.71 -30.52 -21.87
C PRO A 508 16.60 -30.47 -23.39
N HIS A 509 17.22 -29.48 -24.04
CA HIS A 509 17.17 -29.27 -25.48
C HIS A 509 17.96 -30.33 -26.28
N CYS A 510 19.07 -30.84 -25.73
CA CYS A 510 19.87 -31.90 -26.38
C CYS A 510 19.14 -33.25 -26.43
N LEU A 511 18.31 -33.55 -25.41
CA LEU A 511 17.52 -34.78 -25.37
C LEU A 511 16.44 -34.81 -26.46
N ARG A 512 15.77 -33.67 -26.70
CA ARG A 512 14.74 -33.56 -27.74
C ARG A 512 15.29 -33.71 -29.15
N VAL A 513 16.48 -33.14 -29.42
CA VAL A 513 17.14 -33.27 -30.73
C VAL A 513 17.61 -34.71 -30.98
N ARG A 514 18.14 -35.39 -29.96
CA ARG A 514 18.51 -36.81 -30.05
C ARG A 514 17.31 -37.70 -30.32
N LEU A 515 16.16 -37.44 -29.68
CA LEU A 515 14.93 -38.21 -29.89
C LEU A 515 14.39 -38.04 -31.33
N LEU A 516 14.43 -36.83 -31.86
CA LEU A 516 13.97 -36.52 -33.22
C LEU A 516 14.82 -37.22 -34.30
N LEU A 517 16.15 -37.25 -34.10
CA LEU A 517 17.09 -37.94 -34.97
C LEU A 517 16.91 -39.46 -34.95
N LEU A 518 16.61 -40.03 -33.78
CA LEU A 518 16.31 -41.46 -33.64
C LEU A 518 15.01 -41.86 -34.34
N LEU A 519 13.99 -41.00 -34.27
CA LEU A 519 12.71 -41.20 -34.96
C LEU A 519 12.88 -41.18 -36.49
N LEU A 520 13.69 -40.25 -37.00
CA LEU A 520 14.02 -40.16 -38.42
C LEU A 520 14.80 -41.40 -38.91
N LEU A 521 15.69 -41.94 -38.07
CA LEU A 521 16.45 -43.15 -38.38
C LEU A 521 15.55 -44.39 -38.46
N LEU A 522 14.58 -44.51 -37.55
CA LEU A 522 13.56 -45.58 -37.58
C LEU A 522 12.67 -45.50 -38.81
N ILE A 523 12.24 -44.29 -39.21
CA ILE A 523 11.44 -44.08 -40.42
C ILE A 523 12.23 -44.47 -41.67
N CYS A 524 13.52 -44.13 -41.75
CA CYS A 524 14.38 -44.51 -42.87
C CYS A 524 14.62 -46.02 -42.96
N LEU A 525 14.75 -46.72 -41.83
CA LEU A 525 14.89 -48.19 -41.80
C LEU A 525 13.60 -48.89 -42.25
N PHE A 526 12.43 -48.34 -41.90
CA PHE A 526 11.14 -48.86 -42.34
C PHE A 526 10.90 -48.70 -43.85
N VAL A 527 11.28 -47.54 -44.41
CA VAL A 527 11.16 -47.26 -45.86
C VAL A 527 12.17 -48.05 -46.70
N SER A 528 13.22 -48.59 -46.09
CA SER A 528 14.21 -49.44 -46.79
C SER A 528 13.87 -50.94 -46.74
N ALA A 529 12.83 -51.33 -45.98
CA ALA A 529 12.40 -52.72 -45.78
C ALA A 529 11.08 -53.07 -46.52
N VAL A 530 10.51 -52.09 -47.25
CA VAL A 530 9.42 -52.24 -48.24
C VAL A 530 10.01 -51.92 -49.60
#